data_AF-Q0AUY1-F1
#
_entry.id   AF-Q0AUY1-F1
#
_cell.length_a   1.000
_cell.length_b   1.000
_cell.length_c   1.000
_cell.angle_alpha   90.00
_cell.angle_beta   90.00
_cell.angle_gamma   90.00
#
_symmetry.space_group_name_H-M   'P 1'
#
loop_
_entity.id
_entity.type
_entity.pdbx_description
1 polymer ?
#
loop_
_entity_poly.entity_id
_entity_poly.type
_entity_poly.pdbx_seq_one_letter_code
_entity_poly.pdbx_strand_id
1 'polypeptide(L)'
;MWNDHELSKMINRDIPFAMLSDQDGSIGKMYGIYDEDSGVETRGRFIIDPDGIIQGFEVLTPPVGRNVKESIRQIQAFQLVRASEGTEATPSGWRPGKQTLKPGPDLVGNVWKVWKVSEAFEE
;
A
#
# COMPACT_ATOMS: atom_id res chain seq x y z
N MET A 1 21.21 -13.54 6.86
CA MET A 1 20.64 -14.59 5.97
C MET A 1 20.17 -14.01 4.64
N TRP A 2 18.98 -13.42 4.52
CA TRP A 2 18.44 -12.96 3.22
C TRP A 2 19.31 -11.91 2.52
N ASN A 3 19.76 -10.87 3.24
CA ASN A 3 20.64 -9.84 2.67
C ASN A 3 21.96 -10.46 2.20
N ASP A 4 22.65 -11.19 3.08
CA ASP A 4 24.00 -11.69 2.83
C ASP A 4 24.07 -12.77 1.75
N HIS A 5 23.01 -13.57 1.59
CA HIS A 5 23.03 -14.74 0.71
C HIS A 5 22.27 -14.58 -0.61
N GLU A 6 21.30 -13.67 -0.69
CA GLU A 6 20.43 -13.54 -1.88
C GLU A 6 20.25 -12.08 -2.31
N LEU A 7 19.60 -11.25 -1.50
CA LEU A 7 19.13 -9.94 -1.94
C LEU A 7 20.29 -9.02 -2.32
N SER A 8 21.38 -9.01 -1.55
CA SER A 8 22.54 -8.16 -1.87
C SER A 8 23.22 -8.55 -3.19
N LYS A 9 23.16 -9.84 -3.57
CA LYS A 9 23.69 -10.33 -4.84
C LYS A 9 22.80 -9.95 -6.01
N MET A 10 21.47 -9.89 -5.81
CA MET A 10 20.53 -9.46 -6.84
C MET A 10 20.71 -7.98 -7.21
N ILE A 11 21.02 -7.13 -6.23
CA ILE A 11 21.13 -5.67 -6.44
C ILE A 11 22.58 -5.14 -6.36
N ASN A 12 23.56 -6.02 -6.17
CA ASN A 12 24.99 -5.71 -6.02
C ASN A 12 25.32 -4.68 -4.94
N ARG A 13 24.60 -4.71 -3.81
CA ARG A 13 24.80 -3.87 -2.62
C ARG A 13 23.93 -4.36 -1.47
N ASP A 14 24.21 -3.93 -0.24
CA ASP A 14 23.33 -4.20 0.88
C ASP A 14 21.96 -3.52 0.73
N ILE A 15 20.95 -4.18 1.28
CA ILE A 15 19.59 -3.66 1.34
C ILE A 15 19.56 -2.39 2.23
N PRO A 16 19.10 -1.25 1.70
CA PRO A 16 19.24 0.05 2.38
C PRO A 16 18.14 0.31 3.43
N PHE A 17 17.50 -0.74 3.93
CA PHE A 17 16.41 -0.64 4.91
C PHE A 17 16.45 -1.82 5.90
N ALA A 18 15.82 -1.63 7.07
CA ALA A 18 15.80 -2.64 8.11
C ALA A 18 15.06 -3.90 7.64
N MET A 19 15.65 -5.06 7.93
CA MET A 19 15.01 -6.36 7.77
C MET A 19 14.82 -6.97 9.15
N LEU A 20 13.58 -7.23 9.51
CA LEU A 20 13.21 -7.75 10.83
C LEU A 20 13.12 -9.29 10.80
N SER A 21 13.25 -9.89 11.98
CA SER A 21 13.04 -11.32 12.20
C SER A 21 11.85 -11.49 13.13
N ASP A 22 10.90 -12.33 12.73
CA ASP A 22 9.70 -12.68 13.52
C ASP A 22 9.67 -14.19 13.78
N GLN A 23 10.62 -14.69 14.58
CA GLN A 23 10.86 -16.15 14.68
C GLN A 23 9.71 -16.91 15.33
N ASP A 24 8.95 -16.27 16.23
CA ASP A 24 7.79 -16.86 16.90
C ASP A 24 6.46 -16.53 16.20
N GLY A 25 6.51 -15.79 15.08
CA GLY A 25 5.34 -15.36 14.32
C GLY A 25 4.45 -14.36 15.06
N SER A 26 4.92 -13.77 16.17
CA SER A 26 4.09 -12.90 17.01
C SER A 26 3.65 -11.63 16.27
N ILE A 27 4.51 -11.07 15.41
CA ILE A 27 4.18 -9.90 14.59
C ILE A 27 3.19 -10.31 13.49
N GLY A 28 3.45 -11.41 12.78
CA GLY A 28 2.54 -11.94 11.77
C GLY A 28 1.13 -12.20 12.33
N LYS A 29 1.03 -12.75 13.54
CA LYS A 29 -0.24 -12.98 14.26
C LYS A 29 -0.93 -11.67 14.62
N MET A 30 -0.17 -10.69 15.11
CA MET A 30 -0.69 -9.36 15.43
C MET A 30 -1.28 -8.65 14.21
N TYR A 31 -0.65 -8.80 13.04
CA TYR A 31 -1.11 -8.24 11.77
C TYR A 31 -2.13 -9.13 11.03
N GLY A 32 -2.48 -10.30 11.59
CA GLY A 32 -3.46 -11.23 11.01
C GLY A 32 -3.02 -11.88 9.70
N ILE A 33 -1.71 -12.02 9.46
CA ILE A 33 -1.14 -12.57 8.22
C ILE A 33 -0.36 -13.86 8.43
N TYR A 34 -0.21 -14.33 9.66
CA TYR A 34 0.46 -15.59 9.98
C TYR A 34 -0.42 -16.78 9.62
N ASP A 35 0.15 -17.75 8.90
CA ASP A 35 -0.47 -19.03 8.61
C ASP A 35 0.08 -20.09 9.57
N GLU A 36 -0.76 -20.52 10.51
CA GLU A 36 -0.40 -21.48 11.55
C GLU A 36 -0.08 -22.87 10.97
N ASP A 37 -0.66 -23.23 9.83
CA ASP A 37 -0.45 -24.55 9.22
C ASP A 37 0.93 -24.63 8.54
N SER A 38 1.35 -23.55 7.89
CA SER A 38 2.66 -23.47 7.23
C SER A 38 3.78 -22.90 8.09
N GLY A 39 3.43 -22.29 9.24
CA GLY A 39 4.37 -21.70 10.18
C GLY A 39 5.08 -20.44 9.65
N VAL A 40 4.50 -19.77 8.65
CA VAL A 40 5.07 -18.58 7.99
C VAL A 40 4.00 -17.53 7.70
N GLU A 41 4.40 -16.30 7.44
CA GLU A 41 3.48 -15.25 7.03
C GLU A 41 3.09 -15.37 5.55
N THR A 42 1.82 -15.05 5.26
CA THR A 42 1.36 -14.72 3.92
C THR A 42 2.02 -13.41 3.43
N ARG A 43 1.83 -13.04 2.16
CA ARG A 43 2.48 -11.84 1.58
C ARG A 43 1.74 -10.55 1.95
N GLY A 44 1.76 -10.21 3.23
CA GLY A 44 1.18 -8.99 3.79
C GLY A 44 2.02 -7.74 3.49
N ARG A 45 1.38 -6.61 3.26
CA ARG A 45 2.00 -5.28 3.14
C ARG A 45 1.06 -4.24 3.73
N PHE A 46 1.60 -3.38 4.60
CA PHE A 46 0.85 -2.36 5.33
C PHE A 46 1.45 -0.98 5.03
N ILE A 47 0.58 0.01 4.84
CA ILE A 47 0.94 1.43 4.77
C ILE A 47 0.48 2.05 6.09
N ILE A 48 1.44 2.51 6.88
CA ILE A 48 1.24 3.10 8.19
C ILE A 48 1.63 4.58 8.10
N ASP A 49 0.75 5.47 8.55
CA ASP A 49 1.00 6.91 8.52
C ASP A 49 1.89 7.39 9.70
N PRO A 50 2.29 8.68 9.73
CA PRO A 50 3.11 9.21 10.80
C PRO A 50 2.48 9.17 12.20
N ASP A 51 1.17 8.98 12.32
CA ASP A 51 0.46 8.86 13.60
C ASP A 51 0.33 7.40 14.05
N GLY A 52 0.93 6.46 13.29
CA GLY A 52 0.90 5.04 13.57
C GLY A 52 -0.39 4.34 13.12
N ILE A 53 -1.21 4.99 12.30
CA ILE A 53 -2.49 4.44 11.83
C ILE A 53 -2.30 3.70 10.51
N ILE A 54 -2.84 2.49 10.41
CA ILE A 54 -2.87 1.72 9.16
C ILE A 54 -3.86 2.40 8.20
N GLN A 55 -3.34 2.92 7.09
CA GLN A 55 -4.14 3.58 6.05
C GLN A 55 -4.57 2.60 4.95
N GLY A 56 -3.78 1.56 4.72
CA GLY A 56 -4.10 0.53 3.74
C GLY A 56 -3.25 -0.70 3.92
N PHE A 57 -3.79 -1.86 3.52
CA PHE A 57 -3.07 -3.11 3.54
C PHE A 57 -3.48 -4.00 2.36
N GLU A 58 -2.58 -4.91 1.99
CA GLU A 58 -2.80 -5.93 0.98
C GLU A 58 -2.23 -7.25 1.49
N VAL A 59 -3.00 -8.32 1.34
CA VAL A 59 -2.58 -9.68 1.68
C VAL A 59 -2.76 -10.54 0.45
N LEU A 60 -1.65 -11.06 -0.09
CA LEU A 60 -1.67 -12.01 -1.20
C LEU A 60 -1.24 -13.40 -0.71
N THR A 61 -1.84 -14.44 -1.27
CA THR A 61 -1.33 -15.80 -1.11
C THR A 61 0.06 -15.93 -1.77
N PRO A 62 0.87 -16.95 -1.41
CA PRO A 62 2.23 -17.11 -1.91
C PRO A 62 2.45 -17.09 -3.44
N PRO A 63 1.55 -17.58 -4.33
CA PRO A 63 1.86 -17.66 -5.76
C PRO A 63 1.87 -16.33 -6.51
N VAL A 64 1.36 -15.24 -5.93
CA VAL A 64 1.25 -13.93 -6.62
C VAL A 64 2.12 -12.88 -5.93
N GLY A 65 2.97 -12.23 -6.72
CA GLY A 65 3.81 -11.11 -6.28
C GLY A 65 3.01 -9.80 -6.17
N ARG A 66 3.43 -8.93 -5.26
CA ARG A 66 2.85 -7.58 -5.08
C ARG A 66 3.31 -6.62 -6.18
N ASN A 67 2.50 -5.61 -6.48
CA ASN A 67 2.85 -4.55 -7.43
C ASN A 67 3.46 -3.33 -6.72
N VAL A 68 4.75 -3.08 -6.96
CA VAL A 68 5.47 -1.94 -6.37
C VAL A 68 4.91 -0.60 -6.84
N LYS A 69 4.50 -0.48 -8.11
CA LYS A 69 3.92 0.78 -8.63
C LYS A 69 2.63 1.15 -7.91
N GLU A 70 1.79 0.16 -7.61
CA GLU A 70 0.56 0.40 -6.84
C GLU A 70 0.87 0.81 -5.40
N SER A 71 1.89 0.21 -4.78
CA SER A 71 2.33 0.61 -3.43
C SER A 71 2.78 2.08 -3.40
N ILE A 72 3.60 2.51 -4.37
CA ILE A 72 4.06 3.90 -4.49
C ILE A 72 2.88 4.84 -4.72
N ARG A 73 1.95 4.47 -5.61
CA ARG A 73 0.77 5.28 -5.90
C ARG A 73 -0.11 5.48 -4.67
N GLN A 74 -0.38 4.42 -3.90
CA GLN A 74 -1.16 4.52 -2.67
C GLN A 74 -0.47 5.42 -1.65
N ILE A 75 0.86 5.31 -1.48
CA ILE A 75 1.63 6.21 -0.60
C ILE A 75 1.45 7.67 -1.03
N GLN A 76 1.60 7.97 -2.32
CA GLN A 76 1.42 9.33 -2.85
C GLN A 76 -0.01 9.84 -2.66
N ALA A 77 -1.01 8.99 -2.84
CA ALA A 77 -2.41 9.33 -2.62
C ALA A 77 -2.69 9.68 -1.16
N PHE A 78 -2.25 8.83 -0.22
CA PHE A 78 -2.40 9.10 1.21
C PHE A 78 -1.64 10.34 1.67
N GLN A 79 -0.44 10.60 1.10
CA GLN A 79 0.30 11.83 1.36
C GLN A 79 -0.46 13.07 0.90
N LEU A 80 -1.10 13.04 -0.28
CA LEU A 80 -1.94 14.14 -0.76
C LEU A 80 -3.13 14.37 0.17
N VAL A 81 -3.87 13.32 0.49
CA VAL A 81 -5.04 13.40 1.39
C VAL A 81 -4.64 13.98 2.74
N ARG A 82 -3.52 13.50 3.32
CA ARG A 82 -2.97 14.04 4.57
C ARG A 82 -2.58 15.51 4.46
N ALA A 83 -1.88 15.90 3.39
CA ALA A 83 -1.46 17.28 3.17
C ALA A 83 -2.65 18.23 2.97
N SER A 84 -3.76 17.74 2.42
CA SER A 84 -5.02 18.47 2.28
C SER A 84 -5.88 18.48 3.56
N GLU A 85 -5.42 17.85 4.65
CA GLU A 85 -6.20 17.66 5.88
C GLU A 85 -7.57 16.99 5.63
N GLY A 86 -7.63 16.09 4.65
CA GLY A 86 -8.85 15.37 4.26
C GLY A 86 -9.84 16.19 3.43
N THR A 87 -9.50 17.42 3.04
CA THR A 87 -10.35 18.24 2.14
C THR A 87 -10.29 17.78 0.68
N GLU A 88 -9.34 16.91 0.34
CA GLU A 88 -9.26 16.22 -0.95
C GLU A 88 -9.31 14.70 -0.78
N ALA A 89 -9.88 14.02 -1.77
CA ALA A 89 -9.89 12.57 -1.90
C ALA A 89 -9.41 12.14 -3.29
N THR A 90 -8.72 11.01 -3.37
CA THR A 90 -8.20 10.47 -4.63
C THR A 90 -9.17 9.43 -5.21
N PRO A 91 -9.76 9.65 -6.41
CA PRO A 91 -10.68 8.68 -7.01
C PRO A 91 -9.97 7.39 -7.47
N SER A 92 -10.76 6.42 -7.96
CA SER A 92 -10.22 5.17 -8.51
C SER A 92 -9.18 5.45 -9.59
N GLY A 93 -8.07 4.71 -9.55
CA GLY A 93 -6.98 4.86 -10.52
C GLY A 93 -6.14 6.13 -10.37
N TRP A 94 -6.45 7.05 -9.44
CA TRP A 94 -5.74 8.32 -9.31
C TRP A 94 -4.22 8.17 -9.27
N ARG A 95 -3.53 9.04 -10.01
CA ARG A 95 -2.08 9.17 -10.09
C ARG A 95 -1.68 10.64 -9.83
N PRO A 96 -0.42 10.92 -9.45
CA PRO A 96 0.06 12.28 -9.31
C PRO A 96 -0.26 13.15 -10.53
N GLY A 97 -0.78 14.36 -10.28
CA GLY A 97 -1.19 15.30 -11.31
C GLY A 97 -2.60 15.07 -11.90
N LYS A 98 -3.28 13.97 -11.55
CA LYS A 98 -4.69 13.76 -11.91
C LYS A 98 -5.63 14.47 -10.93
N GLN A 99 -6.85 14.74 -11.39
CA GLN A 99 -7.87 15.44 -10.63
C GLN A 99 -8.23 14.67 -9.34
N THR A 100 -8.39 15.43 -8.25
CA THR A 100 -8.91 14.98 -6.96
C THR A 100 -10.40 15.28 -6.82
N LEU A 101 -11.05 14.69 -5.83
CA LEU A 101 -12.41 15.00 -5.42
C LEU A 101 -12.37 15.89 -4.17
N LYS A 102 -13.33 16.81 -4.04
CA LYS A 102 -13.55 17.59 -2.80
C LYS A 102 -14.73 17.00 -2.05
N PRO A 103 -14.52 16.20 -0.99
CA PRO A 103 -15.61 15.56 -0.27
C PRO A 103 -16.63 16.57 0.25
N GLY A 104 -17.91 16.26 0.09
CA GLY A 104 -19.01 17.11 0.55
C GLY A 104 -20.37 16.51 0.19
N PRO A 105 -21.47 16.99 0.81
CA PRO A 105 -22.82 16.46 0.57
C PRO A 105 -23.21 16.45 -0.92
N ASP A 106 -22.79 17.45 -1.67
CA ASP A 106 -23.10 17.59 -3.09
C ASP A 106 -22.52 16.48 -3.97
N LEU A 107 -21.42 15.82 -3.54
CA LEU A 107 -20.82 14.70 -4.28
C LEU A 107 -21.50 13.35 -4.00
N VAL A 108 -22.31 13.23 -2.95
CA VAL A 108 -23.00 11.97 -2.62
C VAL A 108 -23.92 11.58 -3.78
N GLY A 109 -23.66 10.42 -4.39
CA GLY A 109 -24.38 9.96 -5.60
C GLY A 109 -24.07 10.73 -6.89
N ASN A 110 -23.15 11.70 -6.85
CA ASN A 110 -22.88 12.64 -7.95
C ASN A 110 -21.43 12.61 -8.45
N VAL A 111 -20.57 11.71 -7.96
CA VAL A 111 -19.15 11.60 -8.37
C VAL A 111 -19.00 11.49 -9.90
N TRP A 112 -19.93 10.81 -10.57
CA TRP A 112 -19.94 10.65 -12.03
C TRP A 112 -19.99 11.97 -12.82
N LYS A 113 -20.43 13.06 -12.19
CA LYS A 113 -20.46 14.40 -12.81
C LYS A 113 -19.07 15.02 -12.93
N VAL A 114 -18.12 14.59 -12.10
CA VAL A 114 -16.77 15.18 -12.00
C VAL A 114 -15.64 14.19 -12.27
N TRP A 115 -15.94 12.89 -12.35
CA TRP A 115 -14.97 11.83 -12.60
C TRP A 115 -15.56 10.76 -13.52
N LYS A 116 -14.76 10.22 -14.44
CA LYS A 116 -15.18 9.23 -15.43
C LYS A 116 -14.40 7.93 -15.29
N VAL A 117 -15.04 6.79 -15.59
CA VAL A 117 -14.41 5.46 -15.53
C VAL A 117 -13.15 5.37 -16.40
N SER A 118 -13.12 6.07 -17.55
CA SER A 118 -11.94 6.12 -18.41
C SER A 118 -10.71 6.71 -17.71
N GLU A 119 -10.89 7.53 -16.66
CA GLU A 119 -9.78 8.10 -15.88
C GLU A 119 -9.20 7.11 -14.86
N ALA A 120 -9.84 5.96 -14.63
CA ALA A 120 -9.35 4.93 -13.73
C ALA A 120 -8.14 4.16 -14.28
N PHE A 121 -7.95 4.19 -15.59
CA PHE A 121 -6.97 3.38 -16.30
C PHE A 121 -5.90 4.28 -16.92
N GLU A 122 -4.69 3.73 -17.03
CA GLU A 122 -3.66 4.31 -17.89
C GLU A 122 -4.08 3.97 -19.34
N GLU A 123 -4.14 4.96 -20.23
CA GLU A 123 -4.36 4.73 -21.67
C GLU A 123 -3.32 3.77 -22.24
#